data_AF-A0A914GXJ9-F1
#
_entry.id   AF-A0A914GXJ9-F1
#
_cell.length_a   1.000
_cell.length_b   1.000
_cell.length_c   1.000
_cell.angle_alpha   90.00
_cell.angle_beta   90.00
_cell.angle_gamma   90.00
#
_symmetry.space_group_name_H-M   'P 1'
#
loop_
_entity.id
_entity.type
_entity.pdbx_description
1 polymer ?
#
loop_
_entity_poly.entity_id
_entity_poly.type
_entity_poly.pdbx_seq_one_letter_code
_entity_poly.pdbx_strand_id
1 'polypeptide(L)'
;MSTPTSTKPMVIDINSLSIEELSALQQQFDAELVFFNDSLNELRSVAGKFGRCRATLDSINSDEKDKPALVPLSESVYVRAKMSDPDKYLVEIGTGYFVEMERKRAAEYFKRKYAFLESQVETITRKVIPEKQQARQTIAAALQKKDLRCNPHSEFLLRLFQSKKRVDGRAWDEFRSVEVSFDVQTNVSAVRLGRTRVICSIEAEIITPRKKPGAGSISFALDFLPMAHPSAVDSSTSSDSEVEQCLSMLESLYRDTYCIDFETLCIEINKYVFDIKCTIKVLDYDGGLFDICTLAVSTALMGFRRNDVTFNAVTKKLISHSSYDKALVPLTLYYKPATITFGFINGIDEPMVDPTLEEASLIEGSLTIGANHRNEICLMHQCGNLKIDAERIKACCDSALQNVRELSKEINTACAKPVLN
;
A
#
# COMPACT_ATOMS: atom_id res chain seq x y z
N MET A 1 -13.14 -54.02 -8.37
CA MET A 1 -12.17 -52.97 -8.76
C MET A 1 -12.96 -51.83 -9.39
N SER A 2 -13.34 -50.84 -8.59
CA SER A 2 -14.01 -49.61 -9.03
C SER A 2 -12.99 -48.48 -8.97
N THR A 3 -12.60 -47.97 -10.14
CA THR A 3 -11.72 -46.82 -10.28
C THR A 3 -12.43 -45.55 -9.81
N PRO A 4 -11.79 -44.66 -9.02
CA PRO A 4 -12.37 -43.37 -8.70
C PRO A 4 -12.27 -42.46 -9.93
N THR A 5 -13.43 -42.00 -10.42
CA THR A 5 -13.57 -40.98 -11.44
C THR A 5 -12.87 -39.69 -11.02
N SER A 6 -11.88 -39.27 -11.81
CA SER A 6 -11.23 -37.97 -11.72
C SER A 6 -12.25 -36.87 -12.03
N THR A 7 -12.71 -36.17 -10.99
CA THR A 7 -13.46 -34.93 -11.12
C THR A 7 -12.50 -33.83 -11.56
N LYS A 8 -12.73 -33.27 -12.76
CA LYS A 8 -12.06 -32.05 -13.21
C LYS A 8 -12.32 -30.92 -12.20
N PRO A 9 -11.34 -30.06 -11.89
CA PRO A 9 -11.59 -28.90 -11.05
C PRO A 9 -12.59 -27.99 -11.78
N MET A 10 -13.77 -27.85 -11.19
CA MET A 10 -14.77 -26.88 -11.64
C MET A 10 -14.22 -25.50 -11.31
N VAL A 11 -13.81 -24.75 -12.33
CA VAL A 11 -13.43 -23.34 -12.16
C VAL A 11 -14.74 -22.57 -11.97
N ILE A 12 -15.05 -22.23 -10.72
CA ILE A 12 -16.24 -21.46 -10.38
C ILE A 12 -15.86 -19.98 -10.43
N ASP A 13 -16.58 -19.20 -11.23
CA ASP A 13 -16.38 -17.77 -11.30
C ASP A 13 -16.86 -17.11 -9.98
N ILE A 14 -15.91 -16.61 -9.19
CA ILE A 14 -16.13 -15.97 -7.87
C ILE A 14 -17.15 -14.82 -7.96
N ASN A 15 -17.26 -14.19 -9.12
CA ASN A 15 -18.16 -13.07 -9.36
C ASN A 15 -19.65 -13.47 -9.44
N SER A 16 -20.00 -14.73 -9.72
CA SER A 16 -21.41 -15.16 -9.85
C SER A 16 -22.05 -15.67 -8.55
N LEU A 17 -21.26 -15.93 -7.49
CA LEU A 17 -21.78 -16.48 -6.23
C LEU A 17 -22.55 -15.43 -5.39
N SER A 18 -23.51 -15.86 -4.59
CA SER A 18 -24.19 -14.99 -3.61
C SER A 18 -23.30 -14.64 -2.41
N ILE A 19 -23.68 -13.63 -1.62
CA ILE A 19 -22.95 -13.24 -0.40
C ILE A 19 -22.93 -14.39 0.61
N GLU A 20 -24.04 -15.12 0.76
CA GLU A 20 -24.15 -16.27 1.65
C GLU A 20 -23.20 -17.41 1.22
N GLU A 21 -23.13 -17.70 -0.08
CA GLU A 21 -22.21 -18.71 -0.63
C GLU A 21 -20.74 -18.28 -0.48
N LEU A 22 -20.41 -17.00 -0.69
CA LEU A 22 -19.05 -16.49 -0.50
C LEU A 22 -18.63 -16.49 0.98
N SER A 23 -19.54 -16.15 1.89
CA SER A 23 -19.30 -16.20 3.33
C SER A 23 -19.10 -17.64 3.81
N ALA A 24 -19.93 -18.58 3.34
CA ALA A 24 -19.77 -20.00 3.63
C ALA A 24 -18.44 -20.55 3.08
N LEU A 25 -18.07 -20.15 1.85
CA LEU A 25 -16.80 -20.51 1.25
C LEU A 25 -15.62 -19.95 2.05
N GLN A 26 -15.69 -18.70 2.51
CA GLN A 26 -14.67 -18.09 3.36
C GLN A 26 -14.48 -18.86 4.67
N GLN A 27 -15.58 -19.23 5.34
CA GLN A 27 -15.53 -20.05 6.56
C GLN A 27 -14.92 -21.44 6.29
N GLN A 28 -15.21 -22.04 5.14
CA GLN A 28 -14.61 -23.31 4.74
C GLN A 28 -13.10 -23.19 4.54
N PHE A 29 -12.63 -22.18 3.81
CA PHE A 29 -11.19 -21.95 3.61
C PHE A 29 -10.47 -21.63 4.91
N ASP A 30 -11.09 -20.90 5.84
CA ASP A 30 -10.54 -20.60 7.15
C ASP A 30 -10.37 -21.88 8.00
N ALA A 31 -11.39 -22.75 8.02
CA ALA A 31 -11.30 -24.04 8.69
C ALA A 31 -10.21 -24.94 8.08
N GLU A 32 -10.11 -24.97 6.75
CA GLU A 32 -9.07 -25.74 6.05
C GLU A 32 -7.66 -25.21 6.33
N LEU A 33 -7.46 -23.89 6.39
CA LEU A 33 -6.17 -23.30 6.73
C LEU A 33 -5.75 -23.62 8.16
N VAL A 34 -6.68 -23.61 9.11
CA VAL A 34 -6.41 -24.06 10.49
C VAL A 34 -5.99 -25.53 10.48
N PHE A 35 -6.75 -26.39 9.79
CA PHE A 35 -6.43 -27.81 9.67
C PHE A 35 -5.05 -28.08 9.06
N PHE A 36 -4.65 -27.35 8.00
CA PHE A 36 -3.32 -27.51 7.40
C PHE A 36 -2.19 -27.01 8.31
N ASN A 37 -2.41 -25.94 9.07
CA ASN A 37 -1.42 -25.45 10.04
C ASN A 37 -1.23 -26.44 11.19
N ASP A 38 -2.31 -27.01 11.72
CA ASP A 38 -2.25 -28.04 12.77
C ASP A 38 -1.54 -29.29 12.26
N SER A 39 -1.90 -29.76 11.05
CA SER A 39 -1.22 -30.89 10.39
C SER A 39 0.26 -30.64 10.17
N LEU A 40 0.66 -29.41 9.80
CA LEU A 40 2.07 -29.03 9.67
C LEU A 40 2.83 -29.09 10.99
N ASN A 41 2.21 -28.62 12.07
CA ASN A 41 2.81 -28.65 13.40
C ASN A 41 3.03 -30.09 13.87
N GLU A 42 2.05 -30.97 13.63
CA GLU A 42 2.19 -32.41 13.92
C GLU A 42 3.29 -33.06 13.07
N LEU A 43 3.30 -32.83 11.76
CA LEU A 43 4.32 -33.37 10.86
C LEU A 43 5.73 -32.91 11.24
N ARG A 44 5.90 -31.63 11.61
CA ARG A 44 7.18 -31.10 12.11
C ARG A 44 7.61 -31.73 13.42
N SER A 45 6.67 -31.94 14.35
CA SER A 45 6.93 -32.63 15.62
C SER A 45 7.43 -34.06 15.38
N VAL A 46 6.77 -34.79 14.48
CA VAL A 46 7.15 -36.15 14.09
C VAL A 46 8.50 -36.19 13.37
N ALA A 47 8.74 -35.26 12.43
CA ALA A 47 10.05 -35.13 11.76
C ALA A 47 11.17 -34.85 12.77
N GLY A 48 10.92 -34.01 13.77
CA GLY A 48 11.85 -33.75 14.87
C GLY A 48 12.10 -34.96 15.77
N LYS A 49 11.11 -35.84 15.98
CA LYS A 49 11.31 -37.12 16.68
C LYS A 49 12.22 -38.06 15.87
N PHE A 50 11.96 -38.24 14.57
CA PHE A 50 12.80 -39.08 13.71
C PHE A 50 14.23 -38.55 13.55
N GLY A 51 14.41 -37.23 13.50
CA GLY A 51 15.73 -36.59 13.52
C GLY A 51 16.51 -36.89 14.79
N ARG A 52 15.85 -36.82 15.96
CA ARG A 52 16.44 -37.20 17.26
C ARG A 52 16.81 -38.69 17.31
N CYS A 53 15.93 -39.59 16.87
CA CYS A 53 16.21 -41.03 16.83
C CYS A 53 17.45 -41.35 15.98
N ARG A 54 17.64 -40.65 14.86
CA ARG A 54 18.84 -40.79 14.04
C ARG A 54 20.11 -40.33 14.78
N ALA A 55 20.06 -39.18 15.43
CA ALA A 55 21.20 -38.70 16.23
C ALA A 55 21.56 -39.69 17.37
N THR A 56 20.55 -40.33 17.98
CA THR A 56 20.78 -41.38 18.99
C THR A 56 21.49 -42.61 18.40
N LEU A 57 21.11 -43.06 17.19
CA LEU A 57 21.81 -44.16 16.49
C LEU A 57 23.27 -43.84 16.18
N ASP A 58 23.61 -42.57 15.96
CA ASP A 58 24.99 -42.14 15.69
C ASP A 58 25.81 -42.03 16.98
N SER A 59 25.17 -41.72 18.11
CA SER A 59 25.85 -41.52 19.41
C SER A 59 26.34 -42.79 20.11
N ILE A 60 25.75 -43.96 19.82
CA ILE A 60 26.09 -45.23 20.47
C ILE A 60 27.18 -45.95 19.66
N ASN A 61 28.32 -46.23 20.29
CA ASN A 61 29.45 -46.94 19.68
C ASN A 61 29.44 -48.44 20.02
N SER A 62 30.00 -49.26 19.12
CA SER A 62 30.04 -50.72 19.24
C SER A 62 30.90 -51.23 20.42
N ASP A 63 31.75 -50.36 20.98
CA ASP A 63 32.67 -50.65 22.09
C ASP A 63 32.00 -50.55 23.48
N GLU A 64 30.68 -50.38 23.56
CA GLU A 64 29.92 -50.27 24.81
C GLU A 64 29.31 -51.58 25.32
N LYS A 65 29.68 -52.71 24.71
CA LYS A 65 29.22 -54.03 25.15
C LYS A 65 29.59 -54.29 26.62
N ASP A 66 28.63 -54.76 27.41
CA ASP A 66 28.74 -55.09 28.84
C ASP A 66 29.06 -53.92 29.81
N LYS A 67 29.11 -52.67 29.33
CA LYS A 67 29.27 -51.50 30.21
C LYS A 67 27.96 -51.19 30.95
N PRO A 68 28.03 -50.76 32.22
CA PRO A 68 26.85 -50.33 32.96
C PRO A 68 26.35 -48.98 32.44
N ALA A 69 25.13 -48.95 31.90
CA ALA A 69 24.42 -47.76 31.43
C ALA A 69 23.22 -47.46 32.35
N LEU A 70 22.84 -46.19 32.46
CA LEU A 70 21.63 -45.77 33.16
C LEU A 70 20.50 -45.67 32.15
N VAL A 71 19.53 -46.58 32.25
CA VAL A 71 18.36 -46.61 31.36
C VAL A 71 17.19 -45.91 32.05
N PRO A 72 16.62 -44.84 31.46
CA PRO A 72 15.43 -44.21 32.00
C PRO A 72 14.21 -45.12 31.82
N LEU A 73 13.50 -45.40 32.92
CA LEU A 73 12.17 -46.03 32.91
C LEU A 73 11.05 -44.98 32.86
N SER A 74 11.32 -43.80 33.43
CA SER A 74 10.45 -42.62 33.39
C SER A 74 11.33 -41.37 33.42
N GLU A 75 10.73 -40.18 33.33
CA GLU A 75 11.47 -38.90 33.40
C GLU A 75 12.30 -38.74 34.68
N SER A 76 11.94 -39.44 35.76
CA SER A 76 12.55 -39.29 37.09
C SER A 76 13.25 -40.54 37.61
N VAL A 77 13.15 -41.70 36.93
CA VAL A 77 13.65 -42.99 37.43
C VAL A 77 14.60 -43.62 36.41
N TYR A 78 15.85 -43.84 36.85
CA TYR A 78 16.89 -44.48 36.07
C TYR A 78 17.30 -45.80 36.72
N VAL A 79 17.38 -46.86 35.92
CA VAL A 79 17.85 -48.17 36.38
C VAL A 79 19.20 -48.46 35.74
N ARG A 80 20.13 -48.97 36.55
CA ARG A 80 21.43 -49.40 36.09
C ARG A 80 21.28 -50.75 35.37
N ALA A 81 21.51 -50.77 34.07
CA ALA A 81 21.46 -51.95 33.23
C ALA A 81 22.78 -52.14 32.48
N LYS A 82 23.02 -53.33 31.96
CA LYS A 82 24.16 -53.60 31.05
C LYS A 82 23.63 -53.75 29.64
N MET A 83 24.35 -53.20 28.66
CA MET A 83 23.98 -53.31 27.25
C MET A 83 24.38 -54.69 26.71
N SER A 84 23.40 -55.49 26.27
CA SER A 84 23.64 -56.86 25.77
C SER A 84 24.28 -56.86 24.38
N ASP A 85 23.67 -56.19 23.39
CA ASP A 85 24.19 -56.06 22.02
C ASP A 85 23.98 -54.60 21.54
N PRO A 86 25.04 -53.80 21.32
CA PRO A 86 24.93 -52.39 20.92
C PRO A 86 24.55 -52.17 19.44
N ASP A 87 24.56 -53.23 18.63
CA ASP A 87 24.27 -53.17 17.18
C ASP A 87 22.82 -53.51 16.82
N LYS A 88 22.02 -54.01 17.78
CA LYS A 88 20.62 -54.37 17.59
C LYS A 88 19.69 -53.37 18.27
N TYR A 89 18.75 -52.84 17.50
CA TYR A 89 17.83 -51.81 17.94
C TYR A 89 16.40 -52.28 17.79
N LEU A 90 15.57 -51.96 18.78
CA LEU A 90 14.13 -52.18 18.72
C LEU A 90 13.49 -50.93 18.09
N VAL A 91 13.02 -51.04 16.84
CA VAL A 91 12.45 -49.92 16.08
C VAL A 91 10.94 -50.09 15.98
N GLU A 92 10.19 -49.05 16.37
CA GLU A 92 8.75 -48.99 16.17
C GLU A 92 8.42 -48.72 14.69
N ILE A 93 7.66 -49.62 14.07
CA ILE A 93 7.23 -49.48 12.67
C ILE A 93 5.79 -48.93 12.54
N GLY A 94 5.09 -48.76 13.66
CA GLY A 94 3.74 -48.20 13.77
C GLY A 94 2.74 -49.17 14.40
N THR A 95 1.57 -48.66 14.80
CA THR A 95 0.46 -49.44 15.42
C THR A 95 0.88 -50.29 16.63
N GLY A 96 1.94 -49.90 17.33
CA GLY A 96 2.47 -50.62 18.49
C GLY A 96 3.34 -51.84 18.17
N TYR A 97 3.71 -52.07 16.92
CA TYR A 97 4.64 -53.14 16.53
C TYR A 97 6.09 -52.68 16.56
N PHE A 98 6.94 -53.50 17.18
CA PHE A 98 8.37 -53.29 17.28
C PHE A 98 9.11 -54.40 16.54
N VAL A 99 10.14 -54.02 15.77
CA VAL A 99 10.99 -54.95 15.04
C VAL A 99 12.43 -54.75 15.47
N GLU A 100 13.12 -55.86 15.73
CA GLU A 100 14.55 -55.84 15.99
C GLU A 100 15.31 -55.68 14.67
N MET A 101 16.15 -54.65 14.57
CA MET A 101 16.87 -54.28 13.37
C MET A 101 18.34 -53.98 13.68
N GLU A 102 19.23 -54.33 12.75
CA GLU A 102 20.63 -53.89 12.81
C GLU A 102 20.76 -52.39 12.54
N ARG A 103 21.77 -51.76 13.14
CA ARG A 103 22.07 -50.32 13.06
C ARG A 103 21.99 -49.75 11.64
N LYS A 104 22.58 -50.41 10.64
CA LYS A 104 22.57 -49.95 9.24
C LYS A 104 21.15 -49.87 8.66
N ARG A 105 20.36 -50.92 8.88
CA ARG A 105 18.99 -51.02 8.38
C ARG A 105 18.05 -50.06 9.10
N ALA A 106 18.26 -49.82 10.40
CA ALA A 106 17.53 -48.82 11.18
C ALA A 106 17.83 -47.39 10.71
N ALA A 107 19.10 -47.07 10.42
CA ALA A 107 19.50 -45.76 9.91
C ALA A 107 18.88 -45.46 8.52
N GLU A 108 18.88 -46.45 7.62
CA GLU A 108 18.20 -46.33 6.31
C GLU A 108 16.69 -46.13 6.45
N TYR A 109 16.04 -46.85 7.38
CA TYR A 109 14.62 -46.72 7.66
C TYR A 109 14.26 -45.29 8.09
N PHE A 110 14.99 -44.74 9.07
CA PHE A 110 14.76 -43.38 9.56
C PHE A 110 15.09 -42.32 8.50
N LYS A 111 16.16 -42.51 7.72
CA LYS A 111 16.52 -41.62 6.61
C LYS A 111 15.40 -41.54 5.56
N ARG A 112 14.85 -42.69 5.17
CA ARG A 112 13.74 -42.77 4.20
C ARG A 112 12.47 -42.10 4.74
N LYS A 113 12.10 -42.36 6.01
CA LYS A 113 10.92 -41.77 6.65
C LYS A 113 11.05 -40.26 6.86
N TYR A 114 12.23 -39.80 7.26
CA TYR A 114 12.51 -38.37 7.42
C TYR A 114 12.41 -37.63 6.09
N ALA A 115 13.05 -38.15 5.02
CA ALA A 115 12.98 -37.55 3.69
C ALA A 115 11.54 -37.49 3.14
N PHE A 116 10.73 -38.52 3.40
CA PHE A 116 9.31 -38.51 3.04
C PHE A 116 8.55 -37.40 3.77
N LEU A 117 8.71 -37.29 5.10
CA LEU A 117 8.05 -36.25 5.89
C LEU A 117 8.48 -34.84 5.48
N GLU A 118 9.77 -34.64 5.22
CA GLU A 118 10.33 -33.38 4.76
C GLU A 118 9.72 -32.96 3.42
N SER A 119 9.59 -33.88 2.47
CA SER A 119 8.93 -33.62 1.18
C SER A 119 7.46 -33.20 1.32
N GLN A 120 6.73 -33.78 2.30
CA GLN A 120 5.33 -33.43 2.57
C GLN A 120 5.23 -32.05 3.22
N VAL A 121 6.08 -31.75 4.20
CA VAL A 121 6.15 -30.43 4.84
C VAL A 121 6.48 -29.34 3.81
N GLU A 122 7.45 -29.60 2.92
CA GLU A 122 7.81 -28.65 1.87
C GLU A 122 6.64 -28.41 0.90
N THR A 123 5.95 -29.48 0.47
CA THR A 123 4.80 -29.38 -0.44
C THR A 123 3.68 -28.54 0.16
N ILE A 124 3.33 -28.77 1.42
CA ILE A 124 2.25 -28.02 2.10
C ILE A 124 2.67 -26.56 2.32
N THR A 125 3.91 -26.32 2.75
CA THR A 125 4.42 -24.97 3.06
C THR A 125 4.58 -24.11 1.80
N ARG A 126 5.12 -24.67 0.71
CA ARG A 126 5.43 -23.90 -0.52
C ARG A 126 4.28 -23.81 -1.51
N LYS A 127 3.38 -24.79 -1.53
CA LYS A 127 2.28 -24.82 -2.53
C LYS A 127 0.92 -24.56 -1.90
N VAL A 128 0.51 -25.42 -0.96
CA VAL A 128 -0.89 -25.48 -0.52
C VAL A 128 -1.30 -24.25 0.30
N ILE A 129 -0.51 -23.85 1.30
CA ILE A 129 -0.83 -22.70 2.16
C ILE A 129 -0.87 -21.37 1.38
N PRO A 130 0.18 -20.99 0.62
CA PRO A 130 0.16 -19.70 -0.08
C PRO A 130 -0.94 -19.63 -1.14
N GLU A 131 -1.21 -20.72 -1.87
CA GLU A 131 -2.29 -20.77 -2.85
C GLU A 131 -3.67 -20.57 -2.20
N LYS A 132 -3.93 -21.26 -1.07
CA LYS A 132 -5.19 -21.07 -0.32
C LYS A 132 -5.30 -19.72 0.36
N GLN A 133 -4.19 -19.15 0.84
CA GLN A 133 -4.16 -17.79 1.39
C GLN A 133 -4.49 -16.74 0.32
N GLN A 134 -3.94 -16.89 -0.90
CA GLN A 134 -4.28 -16.02 -2.02
C GLN A 134 -5.76 -16.17 -2.41
N ALA A 135 -6.26 -17.40 -2.53
CA ALA A 135 -7.68 -17.65 -2.82
C ALA A 135 -8.59 -17.00 -1.77
N ARG A 136 -8.29 -17.16 -0.48
CA ARG A 136 -9.01 -16.52 0.62
C ARG A 136 -9.00 -14.99 0.49
N GLN A 137 -7.86 -14.38 0.19
CA GLN A 137 -7.75 -12.92 0.01
C GLN A 137 -8.63 -12.45 -1.15
N THR A 138 -8.65 -13.17 -2.27
CA THR A 138 -9.52 -12.82 -3.41
C THR A 138 -11.01 -12.94 -3.07
N ILE A 139 -11.41 -13.97 -2.31
CA ILE A 139 -12.79 -14.16 -1.85
C ILE A 139 -13.18 -13.04 -0.87
N ALA A 140 -12.31 -12.69 0.07
CA ALA A 140 -12.55 -11.60 1.02
C ALA A 140 -12.70 -10.25 0.31
N ALA A 141 -11.85 -9.95 -0.68
CA ALA A 141 -11.97 -8.74 -1.49
C ALA A 141 -13.27 -8.74 -2.33
N ALA A 142 -13.68 -9.89 -2.86
CA ALA A 142 -14.93 -10.03 -3.60
C ALA A 142 -16.17 -9.88 -2.70
N LEU A 143 -16.13 -10.42 -1.49
CA LEU A 143 -17.17 -10.28 -0.47
C LEU A 143 -17.32 -8.82 -0.06
N GLN A 144 -16.21 -8.13 0.24
CA GLN A 144 -16.22 -6.70 0.55
C GLN A 144 -16.78 -5.85 -0.60
N LYS A 145 -16.38 -6.16 -1.85
CA LYS A 145 -16.92 -5.48 -3.05
C LYS A 145 -18.42 -5.74 -3.24
N LYS A 146 -18.92 -6.92 -2.88
CA LYS A 146 -20.34 -7.29 -2.99
C LYS A 146 -21.19 -6.74 -1.85
N ASP A 147 -20.69 -6.76 -0.61
CA ASP A 147 -21.36 -6.16 0.54
C ASP A 147 -21.58 -4.67 0.33
N LEU A 148 -20.59 -3.96 -0.24
CA LEU A 148 -20.77 -2.57 -0.66
C LEU A 148 -21.89 -2.40 -1.69
N ARG A 149 -22.06 -3.35 -2.62
CA ARG A 149 -23.10 -3.29 -3.68
C ARG A 149 -24.49 -3.66 -3.19
N CYS A 150 -24.60 -4.53 -2.18
CA CYS A 150 -25.88 -4.98 -1.63
C CYS A 150 -26.48 -4.03 -0.60
N ASN A 151 -25.78 -2.94 -0.25
CA ASN A 151 -26.40 -1.84 0.48
C ASN A 151 -27.47 -1.18 -0.41
N PRO A 152 -28.74 -1.07 0.04
CA PRO A 152 -29.79 -0.40 -0.76
C PRO A 152 -29.41 1.02 -1.17
N HIS A 153 -28.55 1.69 -0.40
CA HIS A 153 -28.00 2.99 -0.77
C HIS A 153 -27.14 2.92 -2.05
N SER A 154 -26.23 1.96 -2.13
CA SER A 154 -25.35 1.76 -3.29
C SER A 154 -26.14 1.37 -4.54
N GLU A 155 -27.16 0.53 -4.39
CA GLU A 155 -28.05 0.18 -5.51
C GLU A 155 -28.82 1.40 -6.00
N PHE A 156 -29.30 2.25 -5.08
CA PHE A 156 -29.96 3.51 -5.42
C PHE A 156 -29.03 4.45 -6.18
N LEU A 157 -27.78 4.61 -5.74
CA LEU A 157 -26.76 5.42 -6.43
C LEU A 157 -26.47 4.90 -7.84
N LEU A 158 -26.32 3.58 -8.01
CA LEU A 158 -26.11 2.98 -9.33
C LEU A 158 -27.31 3.24 -10.27
N ARG A 159 -28.55 3.17 -9.75
CA ARG A 159 -29.75 3.54 -10.52
C ARG A 159 -29.77 5.03 -10.88
N LEU A 160 -29.34 5.91 -9.97
CA LEU A 160 -29.22 7.34 -10.26
C LEU A 160 -28.19 7.61 -11.36
N PHE A 161 -27.03 6.95 -11.31
CA PHE A 161 -25.99 7.10 -12.33
C PHE A 161 -26.45 6.60 -13.70
N GLN A 162 -27.23 5.51 -13.77
CA GLN A 162 -27.87 5.08 -15.01
C GLN A 162 -28.80 6.14 -15.61
N SER A 163 -29.47 6.92 -14.75
CA SER A 163 -30.31 8.07 -15.16
C SER A 163 -29.52 9.37 -15.41
N LYS A 164 -28.18 9.31 -15.38
CA LYS A 164 -27.24 10.43 -15.49
C LYS A 164 -27.48 11.57 -14.48
N LYS A 165 -27.86 11.22 -13.26
CA LYS A 165 -28.05 12.19 -12.17
C LYS A 165 -27.09 11.90 -11.02
N ARG A 166 -26.51 12.95 -10.47
CA ARG A 166 -25.70 12.91 -9.25
C ARG A 166 -26.55 13.26 -8.03
N VAL A 167 -26.07 12.87 -6.85
CA VAL A 167 -26.75 13.13 -5.56
C VAL A 167 -26.78 14.61 -5.24
N ASP A 168 -25.75 15.34 -5.63
CA ASP A 168 -25.57 16.78 -5.41
C ASP A 168 -26.23 17.66 -6.48
N GLY A 169 -26.72 17.06 -7.57
CA GLY A 169 -27.36 17.76 -8.69
C GLY A 169 -26.40 18.35 -9.72
N ARG A 170 -25.08 18.10 -9.61
CA ARG A 170 -24.09 18.54 -10.61
C ARG A 170 -24.20 17.75 -11.92
N ALA A 171 -23.71 18.34 -13.00
CA ALA A 171 -23.52 17.62 -14.26
C ALA A 171 -22.35 16.61 -14.17
N TRP A 172 -22.25 15.74 -15.19
CA TRP A 172 -21.21 14.70 -15.28
C TRP A 172 -19.80 15.27 -15.48
N ASP A 173 -19.69 16.35 -16.26
CA ASP A 173 -18.42 17.02 -16.57
C ASP A 173 -18.06 18.16 -15.59
N GLU A 174 -18.90 18.42 -14.59
CA GLU A 174 -18.81 19.60 -13.73
C GLU A 174 -17.97 19.33 -12.46
N PHE A 175 -16.94 20.15 -12.29
CA PHE A 175 -16.08 20.16 -11.11
C PHE A 175 -16.76 20.84 -9.91
N ARG A 176 -16.41 20.50 -8.67
CA ARG A 176 -16.95 21.20 -7.48
C ARG A 176 -16.47 22.64 -7.43
N SER A 177 -17.26 23.49 -6.78
CA SER A 177 -16.82 24.84 -6.42
C SER A 177 -15.55 24.77 -5.57
N VAL A 178 -14.50 25.46 -6.02
CA VAL A 178 -13.23 25.54 -5.32
C VAL A 178 -13.11 26.89 -4.63
N GLU A 179 -12.82 26.87 -3.34
CA GLU A 179 -12.46 28.06 -2.58
C GLU A 179 -11.00 27.92 -2.16
N VAL A 180 -10.17 28.83 -2.68
CA VAL A 180 -8.74 28.87 -2.39
C VAL A 180 -8.44 30.11 -1.57
N SER A 181 -7.79 29.92 -0.43
CA SER A 181 -7.31 31.00 0.42
C SER A 181 -5.83 30.79 0.75
N PHE A 182 -5.08 31.88 0.78
CA PHE A 182 -3.67 31.87 1.15
C PHE A 182 -3.41 32.95 2.20
N ASP A 183 -2.84 32.52 3.33
CA ASP A 183 -2.35 33.43 4.37
C ASP A 183 -0.83 33.60 4.23
N VAL A 184 -0.44 34.86 4.01
CA VAL A 184 0.96 35.26 3.83
C VAL A 184 1.73 35.21 5.15
N GLN A 185 1.06 35.43 6.29
CA GLN A 185 1.76 35.49 7.58
C GLN A 185 2.20 34.10 8.05
N THR A 186 1.32 33.11 7.91
CA THR A 186 1.60 31.74 8.32
C THR A 186 2.19 30.88 7.21
N ASN A 187 2.27 31.37 5.96
CA ASN A 187 2.63 30.59 4.77
C ASN A 187 1.74 29.36 4.57
N VAL A 188 0.47 29.49 4.96
CA VAL A 188 -0.51 28.41 4.91
C VAL A 188 -1.49 28.68 3.77
N SER A 189 -1.66 27.68 2.91
CA SER A 189 -2.80 27.62 1.99
C SER A 189 -3.91 26.79 2.62
N ALA A 190 -5.14 27.28 2.54
CA ALA A 190 -6.32 26.51 2.87
C ALA A 190 -7.21 26.43 1.62
N VAL A 191 -7.42 25.21 1.16
CA VAL A 191 -8.23 24.91 -0.03
C VAL A 191 -9.44 24.09 0.40
N ARG A 192 -10.59 24.47 -0.15
CA ARG A 192 -11.85 23.77 0.04
C ARG A 192 -12.40 23.39 -1.32
N LEU A 193 -12.62 22.09 -1.50
CA LEU A 193 -13.26 21.50 -2.67
C LEU A 193 -14.61 20.92 -2.23
N GLY A 194 -15.69 21.70 -2.36
CA GLY A 194 -17.00 21.32 -1.83
C GLY A 194 -16.98 21.11 -0.30
N ARG A 195 -16.93 19.84 0.16
CA ARG A 195 -16.77 19.49 1.59
C ARG A 195 -15.33 19.14 1.96
N THR A 196 -14.56 18.58 1.03
CA THR A 196 -13.15 18.23 1.26
C THR A 196 -12.35 19.48 1.59
N ARG A 197 -11.60 19.45 2.70
CA ARG A 197 -10.79 20.58 3.16
C ARG A 197 -9.37 20.13 3.45
N VAL A 198 -8.42 20.85 2.88
CA VAL A 198 -7.00 20.57 3.04
C VAL A 198 -6.28 21.86 3.37
N ILE A 199 -5.32 21.74 4.29
CA ILE A 199 -4.37 22.79 4.60
C ILE A 199 -2.99 22.34 4.13
N CYS A 200 -2.26 23.19 3.41
CA CYS A 200 -0.85 22.96 3.09
C CYS A 200 0.01 24.09 3.66
N SER A 201 0.97 23.71 4.49
CA SER A 201 2.00 24.57 5.07
C SER A 201 3.32 24.34 4.34
N ILE A 202 4.04 25.41 4.02
CA ILE A 202 5.36 25.34 3.39
C ILE A 202 6.42 25.91 4.32
N GLU A 203 7.48 25.13 4.50
CA GLU A 203 8.67 25.51 5.25
C GLU A 203 9.91 25.34 4.36
N ALA A 204 10.89 26.25 4.49
CA ALA A 204 12.16 26.16 3.80
C ALA A 204 13.29 25.99 4.81
N GLU A 205 13.95 24.83 4.78
CA GLU A 205 15.11 24.52 5.62
C GLU A 205 16.40 24.53 4.78
N ILE A 206 17.54 24.75 5.43
CA ILE A 206 18.85 24.69 4.78
C ILE A 206 19.49 23.36 5.16
N ILE A 207 19.73 22.51 4.17
CA ILE A 207 20.25 21.16 4.35
C ILE A 207 21.50 20.95 3.48
N THR A 208 22.34 19.99 3.86
CA THR A 208 23.43 19.50 3.02
C THR A 208 22.88 18.55 1.94
N PRO A 209 23.15 18.77 0.65
CA PRO A 209 22.57 17.95 -0.42
C PRO A 209 23.10 16.50 -0.36
N ARG A 210 22.19 15.50 -0.41
CA ARG A 210 22.56 14.07 -0.38
C ARG A 210 22.71 13.43 -1.76
N LYS A 211 21.86 13.81 -2.73
CA LYS A 211 21.73 13.13 -4.04
C LYS A 211 22.40 13.89 -5.18
N LYS A 212 22.10 15.18 -5.33
CA LYS A 212 22.63 16.03 -6.41
C LYS A 212 23.42 17.20 -5.81
N PRO A 213 24.69 17.39 -6.19
CA PRO A 213 25.60 18.32 -5.53
C PRO A 213 25.30 19.82 -5.75
N GLY A 214 24.32 20.19 -6.57
CA GLY A 214 24.01 21.61 -6.89
C GLY A 214 22.53 21.91 -7.10
N ALA A 215 21.63 21.03 -6.64
CA ALA A 215 20.19 21.22 -6.76
C ALA A 215 19.55 21.12 -5.37
N GLY A 216 18.61 22.03 -5.09
CA GLY A 216 17.72 21.92 -3.94
C GLY A 216 16.82 20.70 -4.01
N SER A 217 16.10 20.44 -2.92
CA SER A 217 15.12 19.36 -2.85
C SER A 217 13.74 19.88 -2.45
N ILE A 218 12.72 19.11 -2.85
CA ILE A 218 11.36 19.25 -2.38
C ILE A 218 10.92 17.92 -1.78
N SER A 219 10.26 18.00 -0.64
CA SER A 219 9.75 16.88 0.13
C SER A 219 8.28 17.12 0.48
N PHE A 220 7.43 16.10 0.30
CA PHE A 220 6.01 16.17 0.60
C PHE A 220 5.69 15.28 1.81
N ALA A 221 4.85 15.78 2.71
CA ALA A 221 4.25 15.00 3.79
C ALA A 221 2.73 15.15 3.70
N LEU A 222 1.99 14.06 3.81
CA LEU A 222 0.53 14.04 3.75
C LEU A 222 0.04 13.34 5.02
N ASP A 223 -0.59 14.11 5.90
CA ASP A 223 -1.15 13.62 7.15
C ASP A 223 -2.68 13.70 7.11
N PHE A 224 -3.32 12.55 7.33
CA PHE A 224 -4.76 12.50 7.58
C PHE A 224 -5.02 12.80 9.05
N LEU A 225 -5.77 13.87 9.33
CA LEU A 225 -6.18 14.13 10.71
C LEU A 225 -7.28 13.13 11.11
N PRO A 226 -7.29 12.66 12.38
CA PRO A 226 -8.34 11.76 12.88
C PRO A 226 -9.77 12.30 12.73
N MET A 227 -9.92 13.63 12.60
CA MET A 227 -11.21 14.29 12.37
C MET A 227 -11.69 14.22 10.92
N ALA A 228 -10.82 13.88 9.96
CA ALA A 228 -11.10 14.01 8.54
C ALA A 228 -12.03 12.92 8.01
N HIS A 229 -11.87 11.70 8.49
CA HIS A 229 -12.77 10.59 8.19
C HIS A 229 -12.56 9.47 9.24
N PRO A 230 -13.58 8.67 9.60
CA PRO A 230 -13.41 7.52 10.48
C PRO A 230 -12.29 6.56 10.03
N SER A 231 -12.10 6.40 8.72
CA SER A 231 -11.01 5.57 8.17
C SER A 231 -9.60 6.11 8.45
N ALA A 232 -9.44 7.37 8.86
CA ALA A 232 -8.16 7.93 9.27
C ALA A 232 -7.75 7.45 10.68
N VAL A 233 -8.72 7.07 11.51
CA VAL A 233 -8.47 6.52 12.86
C VAL A 233 -8.07 5.05 12.76
N ASP A 234 -8.68 4.33 11.81
CA ASP A 234 -8.35 2.96 11.49
C ASP A 234 -7.10 2.94 10.59
N SER A 235 -5.91 3.16 11.18
CA SER A 235 -4.59 2.96 10.55
C SER A 235 -4.34 1.47 10.28
N SER A 236 -5.27 0.87 9.55
CA SER A 236 -5.18 -0.40 8.89
C SER A 236 -4.58 -0.15 7.51
N THR A 237 -3.73 -1.07 7.07
CA THR A 237 -2.82 -0.99 5.92
C THR A 237 -3.40 -0.44 4.58
N SER A 238 -4.72 -0.30 4.45
CA SER A 238 -5.39 0.26 3.27
C SER A 238 -5.30 1.79 3.15
N SER A 239 -5.45 2.55 4.23
CA SER A 239 -5.38 4.02 4.17
C SER A 239 -3.97 4.49 3.81
N ASP A 240 -2.96 3.77 4.31
CA ASP A 240 -1.55 4.05 4.04
C ASP A 240 -1.25 3.88 2.55
N SER A 241 -1.90 2.94 1.87
CA SER A 241 -1.72 2.75 0.42
C SER A 241 -2.22 3.93 -0.40
N GLU A 242 -3.37 4.53 -0.05
CA GLU A 242 -3.89 5.71 -0.76
C GLU A 242 -3.02 6.94 -0.53
N VAL A 243 -2.53 7.10 0.71
CA VAL A 243 -1.60 8.17 1.11
C VAL A 243 -0.27 8.05 0.37
N GLU A 244 0.35 6.87 0.39
CA GLU A 244 1.62 6.60 -0.30
C GLU A 244 1.49 6.79 -1.81
N GLN A 245 0.37 6.36 -2.39
CA GLN A 245 0.10 6.59 -3.81
C GLN A 245 0.01 8.08 -4.13
N CYS A 246 -0.75 8.85 -3.33
CA CYS A 246 -0.86 10.29 -3.54
C CYS A 246 0.50 11.00 -3.37
N LEU A 247 1.29 10.60 -2.38
CA LEU A 247 2.64 11.14 -2.17
C LEU A 247 3.57 10.85 -3.36
N SER A 248 3.54 9.62 -3.87
CA SER A 248 4.33 9.23 -5.05
C SER A 248 3.91 10.01 -6.29
N MET A 249 2.61 10.22 -6.49
CA MET A 249 2.09 11.04 -7.60
C MET A 249 2.48 12.52 -7.46
N LEU A 250 2.43 13.09 -6.25
CA LEU A 250 2.88 14.47 -5.99
C LEU A 250 4.38 14.62 -6.24
N GLU A 251 5.19 13.65 -5.78
CA GLU A 251 6.61 13.63 -6.08
C GLU A 251 6.86 13.60 -7.58
N SER A 252 6.21 12.70 -8.32
CA SER A 252 6.38 12.64 -9.78
C SER A 252 5.93 13.93 -10.46
N LEU A 253 4.78 14.48 -10.05
CA LEU A 253 4.21 15.68 -10.65
C LEU A 253 5.09 16.92 -10.43
N TYR A 254 5.75 17.10 -9.29
CA TYR A 254 6.57 18.29 -9.02
C TYR A 254 8.07 18.08 -9.26
N ARG A 255 8.60 16.88 -8.98
CA ARG A 255 10.03 16.55 -9.13
C ARG A 255 10.39 16.14 -10.55
N ASP A 256 9.64 15.24 -11.18
CA ASP A 256 10.01 14.69 -12.50
C ASP A 256 9.76 15.69 -13.62
N THR A 257 8.72 16.50 -13.46
CA THR A 257 8.38 17.53 -14.45
C THR A 257 9.32 18.74 -14.36
N TYR A 258 9.98 18.98 -13.21
CA TYR A 258 10.75 20.18 -12.88
C TYR A 258 9.91 21.47 -12.76
N CYS A 259 8.87 21.41 -11.92
CA CYS A 259 7.94 22.52 -11.72
C CYS A 259 8.61 23.74 -11.07
N ILE A 260 9.59 23.49 -10.21
CA ILE A 260 10.38 24.48 -9.47
C ILE A 260 11.81 24.46 -10.01
N ASP A 261 12.42 25.63 -10.05
CA ASP A 261 13.85 25.75 -10.36
C ASP A 261 14.72 25.32 -9.17
N PHE A 262 15.20 24.08 -9.18
CA PHE A 262 16.07 23.56 -8.13
C PHE A 262 17.48 24.15 -8.13
N GLU A 263 17.92 24.79 -9.21
CA GLU A 263 19.24 25.45 -9.26
C GLU A 263 19.23 26.75 -8.46
N THR A 264 18.13 27.50 -8.54
CA THR A 264 17.94 28.74 -7.75
C THR A 264 17.87 28.52 -6.24
N LEU A 265 17.66 27.26 -5.82
CA LEU A 265 17.64 26.82 -4.43
C LEU A 265 19.03 26.45 -3.89
N CYS A 266 20.05 26.39 -4.74
CA CYS A 266 21.42 26.12 -4.32
C CYS A 266 22.09 27.41 -3.81
N ILE A 267 22.63 27.37 -2.58
CA ILE A 267 23.38 28.49 -2.00
C ILE A 267 24.89 28.28 -2.24
N GLU A 268 25.40 27.13 -1.83
CA GLU A 268 26.78 26.70 -2.06
C GLU A 268 26.78 25.22 -2.44
N ILE A 269 27.38 24.92 -3.60
CA ILE A 269 27.50 23.57 -4.16
C ILE A 269 28.08 22.63 -3.10
N ASN A 270 27.49 21.45 -2.95
CA ASN A 270 27.87 20.39 -2.00
C ASN A 270 27.78 20.72 -0.50
N LYS A 271 27.27 21.89 -0.12
CA LYS A 271 27.29 22.29 1.29
C LYS A 271 25.97 22.83 1.80
N TYR A 272 25.36 23.79 1.10
CA TYR A 272 24.11 24.41 1.54
C TYR A 272 23.15 24.52 0.37
N VAL A 273 22.04 23.78 0.45
CA VAL A 273 20.91 23.88 -0.45
C VAL A 273 19.63 24.09 0.36
N PHE A 274 18.64 24.76 -0.24
CA PHE A 274 17.31 24.81 0.34
C PHE A 274 16.56 23.49 0.10
N ASP A 275 15.94 22.98 1.15
CA ASP A 275 14.95 21.91 1.11
C ASP A 275 13.58 22.50 1.42
N ILE A 276 12.66 22.43 0.46
CA ILE A 276 11.29 22.90 0.60
C ILE A 276 10.46 21.73 1.11
N LYS A 277 9.91 21.85 2.32
CA LYS A 277 9.00 20.87 2.91
C LYS A 277 7.57 21.37 2.79
N CYS A 278 6.76 20.61 2.06
CA CYS A 278 5.33 20.86 1.92
C CYS A 278 4.58 19.85 2.79
N THR A 279 3.99 20.32 3.89
CA THR A 279 3.19 19.49 4.80
C THR A 279 1.71 19.73 4.53
N ILE A 280 1.04 18.70 4.04
CA ILE A 280 -0.37 18.68 3.68
C ILE A 280 -1.13 17.98 4.80
N LYS A 281 -2.12 18.66 5.37
CA LYS A 281 -3.01 18.14 6.42
C LYS A 281 -4.44 18.10 5.91
N VAL A 282 -5.01 16.92 5.83
CA VAL A 282 -6.41 16.73 5.45
C VAL A 282 -7.29 16.96 6.66
N LEU A 283 -8.21 17.92 6.57
CA LEU A 283 -9.13 18.28 7.65
C LEU A 283 -10.47 17.55 7.55
N ASP A 284 -10.97 17.40 6.33
CA ASP A 284 -12.26 16.79 6.00
C ASP A 284 -12.12 16.10 4.64
N TYR A 285 -12.53 14.84 4.54
CA TYR A 285 -12.33 14.01 3.35
C TYR A 285 -13.67 13.55 2.75
N ASP A 286 -14.01 14.08 1.59
CA ASP A 286 -15.21 13.76 0.81
C ASP A 286 -14.88 13.45 -0.66
N GLY A 287 -13.76 12.73 -0.90
CA GLY A 287 -13.25 12.43 -2.22
C GLY A 287 -12.37 13.53 -2.83
N GLY A 288 -11.82 13.27 -4.02
CA GLY A 288 -10.97 14.22 -4.75
C GLY A 288 -9.63 14.55 -4.08
N LEU A 289 -9.05 13.62 -3.30
CA LEU A 289 -7.84 13.86 -2.50
C LEU A 289 -6.68 14.42 -3.32
N PHE A 290 -6.38 13.78 -4.45
CA PHE A 290 -5.23 14.16 -5.24
C PHE A 290 -5.41 15.55 -5.88
N ASP A 291 -6.61 15.86 -6.37
CA ASP A 291 -6.91 17.14 -7.00
C ASP A 291 -6.86 18.29 -6.01
N ILE A 292 -7.41 18.11 -4.80
CA ILE A 292 -7.29 19.14 -3.76
C ILE A 292 -5.84 19.32 -3.27
N CYS A 293 -5.06 18.23 -3.17
CA CYS A 293 -3.66 18.30 -2.77
C CYS A 293 -2.81 19.05 -3.79
N THR A 294 -3.00 18.81 -5.09
CA THR A 294 -2.25 19.53 -6.14
C THR A 294 -2.59 21.01 -6.17
N LEU A 295 -3.87 21.36 -6.00
CA LEU A 295 -4.34 22.74 -5.87
C LEU A 295 -3.75 23.44 -4.63
N ALA A 296 -3.73 22.76 -3.47
CA ALA A 296 -3.16 23.30 -2.24
C ALA A 296 -1.66 23.56 -2.38
N VAL A 297 -0.90 22.59 -2.90
CA VAL A 297 0.55 22.73 -3.11
C VAL A 297 0.85 23.83 -4.13
N SER A 298 0.14 23.89 -5.26
CA SER A 298 0.33 24.94 -6.28
C SER A 298 0.06 26.35 -5.73
N THR A 299 -1.00 26.49 -4.93
CA THR A 299 -1.35 27.75 -4.28
C THR A 299 -0.29 28.14 -3.26
N ALA A 300 0.11 27.20 -2.40
CA ALA A 300 1.10 27.44 -1.36
C ALA A 300 2.45 27.83 -1.96
N LEU A 301 2.93 27.11 -2.98
CA LEU A 301 4.20 27.41 -3.65
C LEU A 301 4.20 28.79 -4.30
N MET A 302 3.07 29.22 -4.85
CA MET A 302 2.93 30.55 -5.47
C MET A 302 2.90 31.67 -4.42
N GLY A 303 2.25 31.44 -3.29
CA GLY A 303 2.17 32.41 -2.19
C GLY A 303 3.44 32.49 -1.35
N PHE A 304 4.21 31.40 -1.26
CA PHE A 304 5.37 31.29 -0.39
C PHE A 304 6.48 32.30 -0.74
N ARG A 305 7.06 32.91 0.30
CA ARG A 305 8.21 33.80 0.21
C ARG A 305 9.24 33.37 1.24
N ARG A 306 10.49 33.14 0.81
CA ARG A 306 11.58 32.74 1.70
C ARG A 306 12.41 33.95 2.13
N ASN A 307 13.10 33.82 3.26
CA ASN A 307 14.09 34.80 3.70
C ASN A 307 15.29 34.83 2.74
N ASP A 308 15.87 36.02 2.53
CA ASP A 308 17.10 36.16 1.76
C ASP A 308 18.29 35.65 2.58
N VAL A 309 19.19 34.92 1.93
CA VAL A 309 20.35 34.32 2.57
C VAL A 309 21.60 34.74 1.83
N THR A 310 22.49 35.43 2.54
CA THR A 310 23.79 35.80 1.98
C THR A 310 24.87 34.89 2.54
N PHE A 311 25.65 34.31 1.65
CA PHE A 311 26.84 33.57 2.00
C PHE A 311 28.06 34.50 2.00
N ASN A 312 28.71 34.66 3.14
CA ASN A 312 29.95 35.43 3.21
C ASN A 312 31.15 34.47 2.99
N ALA A 313 31.73 34.50 1.79
CA ALA A 313 32.83 33.62 1.39
C ALA A 313 34.08 33.76 2.29
N VAL A 314 34.27 34.90 2.95
CA VAL A 314 35.43 35.18 3.81
C VAL A 314 35.28 34.54 5.20
N THR A 315 34.08 34.62 5.79
CA THR A 315 33.81 34.06 7.13
C THR A 315 33.25 32.64 7.08
N LYS A 316 32.90 32.14 5.89
CA LYS A 316 32.22 30.85 5.65
C LYS A 316 30.92 30.69 6.47
N LYS A 317 30.35 31.79 6.94
CA LYS A 317 29.10 31.81 7.72
C LYS A 317 27.94 32.22 6.82
N LEU A 318 26.83 31.52 7.02
CA LEU A 318 25.57 31.76 6.34
C LEU A 318 24.76 32.75 7.18
N ILE A 319 24.39 33.88 6.59
CA ILE A 319 23.60 34.93 7.27
C ILE A 319 22.20 34.92 6.65
N SER A 320 21.21 34.50 7.42
CA SER A 320 19.79 34.65 7.09
C SER A 320 19.34 36.06 7.47
N HIS A 321 18.92 36.85 6.49
CA HIS A 321 18.34 38.17 6.72
C HIS A 321 16.90 38.00 7.17
N SER A 322 16.51 38.69 8.23
CA SER A 322 15.10 38.72 8.65
C SER A 322 14.29 39.60 7.69
N SER A 323 12.96 39.49 7.74
CA SER A 323 12.04 40.28 6.90
C SER A 323 12.19 41.79 7.06
N TYR A 324 12.77 42.25 8.18
CA TYR A 324 13.10 43.65 8.44
C TYR A 324 14.36 44.13 7.70
N ASP A 325 15.33 43.24 7.52
CA ASP A 325 16.63 43.59 6.92
C ASP A 325 16.55 43.57 5.39
N LYS A 326 15.82 42.60 4.85
CA LYS A 326 15.63 42.44 3.40
C LYS A 326 14.25 41.88 3.08
N ALA A 327 13.75 42.28 1.91
CA ALA A 327 12.50 41.75 1.36
C ALA A 327 12.59 40.23 1.14
N LEU A 328 11.48 39.55 1.39
CA LEU A 328 11.34 38.12 1.17
C LEU A 328 11.37 37.80 -0.33
N VAL A 329 12.07 36.72 -0.69
CA VAL A 329 12.29 36.30 -2.07
C VAL A 329 11.22 35.27 -2.48
N PRO A 330 10.47 35.48 -3.57
CA PRO A 330 9.57 34.46 -4.10
C PRO A 330 10.32 33.27 -4.72
N LEU A 331 9.65 32.12 -4.77
CA LEU A 331 10.12 30.98 -5.54
C LEU A 331 9.83 31.19 -7.03
N THR A 332 10.76 30.77 -7.88
CA THR A 332 10.61 30.73 -9.33
C THR A 332 9.94 29.43 -9.76
N LEU A 333 8.66 29.54 -10.10
CA LEU A 333 7.85 28.44 -10.64
C LEU A 333 7.79 28.55 -12.17
N TYR A 334 8.19 27.49 -12.88
CA TYR A 334 8.07 27.45 -14.34
C TYR A 334 6.63 27.30 -14.78
N TYR A 335 5.88 26.51 -14.03
CA TYR A 335 4.50 26.24 -14.31
C TYR A 335 3.72 25.81 -13.07
N LYS A 336 2.41 25.64 -13.22
CA LYS A 336 1.44 25.41 -12.14
C LYS A 336 0.58 24.21 -12.54
N PRO A 337 0.92 23.00 -12.08
CA PRO A 337 0.16 21.82 -12.44
C PRO A 337 -1.13 21.76 -11.61
N ALA A 338 -2.23 21.44 -12.26
CA ALA A 338 -3.47 21.04 -11.60
C ALA A 338 -3.91 19.69 -12.15
N THR A 339 -4.57 18.90 -11.32
CA THR A 339 -5.01 17.56 -11.68
C THR A 339 -6.51 17.46 -11.63
N ILE A 340 -7.05 16.58 -12.47
CA ILE A 340 -8.46 16.23 -12.51
C ILE A 340 -8.57 14.71 -12.56
N THR A 341 -9.41 14.20 -11.66
CA THR A 341 -9.72 12.79 -11.55
C THR A 341 -11.05 12.47 -12.22
N PHE A 342 -11.03 11.51 -13.12
CA PHE A 342 -12.18 10.94 -13.80
C PHE A 342 -12.52 9.57 -13.20
N GLY A 343 -13.78 9.34 -12.85
CA GLY A 343 -14.29 8.06 -12.38
C GLY A 343 -15.04 7.32 -13.48
N PHE A 344 -14.82 6.01 -13.58
CA PHE A 344 -15.52 5.14 -14.53
C PHE A 344 -16.36 4.10 -13.82
N ILE A 345 -17.61 3.99 -14.26
CA ILE A 345 -18.62 3.09 -13.69
C ILE A 345 -19.04 2.09 -14.77
N ASN A 346 -19.17 0.81 -14.41
CA ASN A 346 -19.61 -0.21 -15.35
C ASN A 346 -21.03 0.05 -15.86
N GLY A 347 -21.19 0.00 -17.18
CA GLY A 347 -22.48 0.21 -17.85
C GLY A 347 -22.76 1.66 -18.24
N ILE A 348 -21.85 2.60 -17.93
CA ILE A 348 -21.92 3.99 -18.38
C ILE A 348 -20.64 4.31 -19.15
N ASP A 349 -20.79 4.76 -20.39
CA ASP A 349 -19.65 5.00 -21.27
C ASP A 349 -18.94 6.34 -21.05
N GLU A 350 -19.65 7.31 -20.47
CA GLU A 350 -19.12 8.64 -20.16
C GLU A 350 -18.35 8.66 -18.83
N PRO A 351 -17.21 9.38 -18.75
CA PRO A 351 -16.45 9.53 -17.51
C PRO A 351 -17.11 10.55 -16.58
N MET A 352 -17.08 10.30 -15.27
CA MET A 352 -17.54 11.26 -14.26
C MET A 352 -16.38 12.11 -13.76
N VAL A 353 -16.51 13.43 -13.77
CA VAL A 353 -15.49 14.35 -13.23
C VAL A 353 -15.64 14.51 -11.72
N ASP A 354 -14.52 14.42 -11.01
CA ASP A 354 -14.39 14.67 -9.56
C ASP A 354 -15.41 13.88 -8.71
N PRO A 355 -15.20 12.56 -8.54
CA PRO A 355 -16.09 11.72 -7.75
C PRO A 355 -16.09 12.08 -6.25
N THR A 356 -17.27 12.11 -5.63
CA THR A 356 -17.41 12.19 -4.17
C THR A 356 -16.95 10.90 -3.50
N LEU A 357 -16.79 10.90 -2.18
CA LEU A 357 -16.39 9.67 -1.48
C LEU A 357 -17.39 8.51 -1.68
N GLU A 358 -18.69 8.84 -1.69
CA GLU A 358 -19.76 7.87 -1.96
C GLU A 358 -19.71 7.34 -3.40
N GLU A 359 -19.46 8.22 -4.36
CA GLU A 359 -19.29 7.87 -5.77
C GLU A 359 -18.04 7.03 -6.01
N ALA A 360 -16.91 7.41 -5.40
CA ALA A 360 -15.62 6.72 -5.50
C ALA A 360 -15.71 5.27 -5.01
N SER A 361 -16.53 5.00 -4.00
CA SER A 361 -16.78 3.65 -3.48
C SER A 361 -17.46 2.72 -4.49
N LEU A 362 -18.15 3.28 -5.50
CA LEU A 362 -18.89 2.53 -6.52
C LEU A 362 -18.15 2.44 -7.87
N ILE A 363 -17.17 3.32 -8.07
CA ILE A 363 -16.31 3.37 -9.25
C ILE A 363 -15.39 2.14 -9.31
N GLU A 364 -15.20 1.57 -10.51
CA GLU A 364 -14.30 0.43 -10.69
C GLU A 364 -12.87 0.82 -11.06
N GLY A 365 -12.70 1.99 -11.66
CA GLY A 365 -11.41 2.54 -11.99
C GLY A 365 -11.48 4.05 -12.15
N SER A 366 -10.38 4.72 -11.83
CA SER A 366 -10.24 6.16 -12.01
C SER A 366 -9.03 6.47 -12.89
N LEU A 367 -9.14 7.55 -13.65
CA LEU A 367 -8.06 8.11 -14.46
C LEU A 367 -7.80 9.52 -13.96
N THR A 368 -6.59 9.77 -13.50
CA THR A 368 -6.17 11.07 -13.03
C THR A 368 -5.23 11.68 -14.07
N ILE A 369 -5.58 12.87 -14.56
CA ILE A 369 -4.79 13.60 -15.55
C ILE A 369 -4.31 14.90 -14.91
N GLY A 370 -2.98 15.08 -14.86
CA GLY A 370 -2.33 16.33 -14.49
C GLY A 370 -1.98 17.12 -15.72
N ALA A 371 -2.43 18.37 -15.78
CA ALA A 371 -2.10 19.27 -16.87
C ALA A 371 -1.63 20.63 -16.34
N ASN A 372 -1.02 21.36 -17.26
CA ASN A 372 -0.45 22.67 -17.00
C ASN A 372 -1.30 23.79 -17.62
N HIS A 373 -1.16 25.02 -17.13
CA HIS A 373 -1.71 26.23 -17.76
C HIS A 373 -1.29 26.42 -19.23
N ARG A 374 -0.19 25.79 -19.67
CA ARG A 374 0.30 25.78 -21.07
C ARG A 374 -0.37 24.71 -21.95
N ASN A 375 -1.32 23.95 -21.40
CA ASN A 375 -1.98 22.81 -22.03
C ASN A 375 -1.06 21.62 -22.33
N GLU A 376 -0.02 21.46 -21.52
CA GLU A 376 0.85 20.29 -21.56
C GLU A 376 0.37 19.30 -20.50
N ILE A 377 0.31 18.02 -20.85
CA ILE A 377 -0.02 16.96 -19.90
C ILE A 377 1.27 16.60 -19.16
N CYS A 378 1.23 16.71 -17.83
CA CYS A 378 2.35 16.44 -16.94
C CYS A 378 2.33 14.99 -16.42
N LEU A 379 1.15 14.49 -16.08
CA LEU A 379 0.96 13.19 -15.44
C LEU A 379 -0.32 12.55 -15.96
N MET A 380 -0.29 11.24 -16.17
CA MET A 380 -1.49 10.44 -16.37
C MET A 380 -1.36 9.18 -15.53
N HIS A 381 -2.26 8.99 -14.58
CA HIS A 381 -2.25 7.85 -13.69
C HIS A 381 -3.59 7.12 -13.75
N GLN A 382 -3.55 5.83 -14.03
CA GLN A 382 -4.73 4.98 -14.05
C GLN A 382 -4.76 4.12 -12.79
N CYS A 383 -5.86 4.21 -12.05
CA CYS A 383 -6.16 3.35 -10.91
C CYS A 383 -7.25 2.35 -11.29
N GLY A 384 -7.08 1.11 -10.84
CA GLY A 384 -8.03 0.03 -11.10
C GLY A 384 -7.87 -0.66 -12.46
N ASN A 385 -8.53 -1.80 -12.60
CA ASN A 385 -8.41 -2.66 -13.78
C ASN A 385 -9.41 -2.25 -14.87
N LEU A 386 -9.25 -1.02 -15.37
CA LEU A 386 -10.14 -0.48 -16.39
C LEU A 386 -9.57 -0.70 -17.80
N LYS A 387 -10.42 -1.14 -18.73
CA LYS A 387 -10.07 -1.20 -20.15
C LYS A 387 -10.67 0.02 -20.83
N ILE A 388 -9.85 1.03 -21.11
CA ILE A 388 -10.28 2.29 -21.72
C ILE A 388 -9.85 2.33 -23.18
N ASP A 389 -10.77 2.70 -24.07
CA ASP A 389 -10.45 3.00 -25.47
C ASP A 389 -9.65 4.29 -25.59
N ALA A 390 -8.72 4.34 -26.54
CA ALA A 390 -7.85 5.51 -26.75
C ALA A 390 -8.62 6.80 -27.10
N GLU A 391 -9.77 6.69 -27.77
CA GLU A 391 -10.63 7.84 -28.09
C GLU A 391 -11.23 8.48 -26.83
N ARG A 392 -11.60 7.67 -25.84
CA ARG A 392 -12.13 8.17 -24.57
C ARG A 392 -11.06 8.89 -23.76
N ILE A 393 -9.83 8.36 -23.77
CA ILE A 393 -8.69 9.03 -23.11
C ILE A 393 -8.49 10.42 -23.71
N LYS A 394 -8.57 10.57 -25.04
CA LYS A 394 -8.47 11.89 -25.69
C LYS A 394 -9.57 12.85 -25.24
N ALA A 395 -10.82 12.39 -25.20
CA ALA A 395 -11.94 13.21 -24.70
C ALA A 395 -11.74 13.64 -23.24
N CYS A 396 -11.23 12.73 -22.38
CA CYS A 396 -10.88 13.06 -21.00
C CYS A 396 -9.76 14.11 -20.94
N CYS A 397 -8.74 13.99 -21.79
CA CYS A 397 -7.66 14.97 -21.86
C CYS A 397 -8.18 16.36 -22.26
N ASP A 398 -9.04 16.45 -23.28
CA ASP A 398 -9.59 17.74 -23.73
C ASP A 398 -10.44 18.41 -22.64
N SER A 399 -11.29 17.63 -21.95
CA SER A 399 -12.07 18.09 -20.80
C SER A 399 -11.17 18.52 -19.63
N ALA A 400 -10.12 17.75 -19.34
CA ALA A 400 -9.16 18.07 -18.29
C ALA A 400 -8.44 19.41 -18.58
N LEU A 401 -8.01 19.62 -19.82
CA LEU A 401 -7.34 20.86 -20.23
C LEU A 401 -8.22 22.09 -20.06
N GLN A 402 -9.52 21.97 -20.35
CA GLN A 402 -10.47 23.08 -20.14
C GLN A 402 -10.62 23.41 -18.66
N ASN A 403 -10.91 22.41 -17.83
CA ASN A 403 -11.13 22.58 -16.39
C ASN A 403 -9.85 23.06 -15.67
N VAL A 404 -8.66 22.58 -16.04
CA VAL A 404 -7.38 23.06 -15.48
C VAL A 404 -7.15 24.54 -15.76
N ARG A 405 -7.58 25.06 -16.91
CA ARG A 405 -7.48 26.50 -17.20
C ARG A 405 -8.36 27.34 -16.26
N GLU A 406 -9.53 26.83 -15.90
CA GLU A 406 -10.44 27.49 -14.97
C GLU A 406 -9.85 27.49 -13.55
N LEU A 407 -9.41 26.33 -13.07
CA LEU A 407 -8.73 26.19 -11.78
C LEU A 407 -7.47 27.07 -11.69
N SER A 408 -6.68 27.13 -12.76
CA SER A 408 -5.49 27.99 -12.82
C SER A 408 -5.82 29.48 -12.67
N LYS A 409 -6.97 29.93 -13.19
CA LYS A 409 -7.43 31.32 -13.00
C LYS A 409 -7.80 31.57 -11.54
N GLU A 410 -8.51 30.66 -10.91
CA GLU A 410 -8.90 30.77 -9.50
C GLU A 410 -7.69 30.85 -8.58
N ILE A 411 -6.69 29.98 -8.77
CA ILE A 411 -5.43 30.01 -8.02
C ILE A 411 -4.73 31.38 -8.16
N ASN A 412 -4.68 31.94 -9.38
CA ASN A 412 -4.10 33.26 -9.61
C ASN A 412 -4.88 34.38 -8.90
N THR A 413 -6.21 34.31 -8.90
CA THR A 413 -7.04 35.29 -8.19
C THR A 413 -6.90 35.21 -6.68
N ALA A 414 -6.76 34.01 -6.13
CA ALA A 414 -6.58 33.78 -4.70
C ALA A 414 -5.25 34.34 -4.19
N CYS A 415 -4.13 34.11 -4.89
CA CYS A 415 -2.86 34.70 -4.48
C CYS A 415 -2.78 36.21 -4.72
N ALA A 416 -3.58 36.77 -5.62
CA ALA A 416 -3.67 38.22 -5.81
C ALA A 416 -4.43 38.93 -4.68
N LYS A 417 -5.32 38.21 -3.98
CA LYS A 417 -6.07 38.68 -2.80
C LYS A 417 -5.70 37.84 -1.58
N PRO A 418 -4.46 37.94 -1.07
CA PRO A 418 -4.12 37.29 0.18
C PRO A 418 -5.06 37.80 1.27
N VAL A 419 -5.61 36.88 2.07
CA VAL A 419 -6.48 37.23 3.19
C VAL A 419 -5.60 37.92 4.23
N LEU A 420 -5.56 39.26 4.18
CA LEU A 420 -5.18 40.06 5.33
C LEU A 420 -6.40 40.02 6.25
N ASN A 421 -6.29 39.27 7.34
CA ASN A 421 -7.32 39.11 8.36
C ASN A 421 -8.10 40.40 8.67
#